data_AF-A0A3P1CLG1-F1
#
_entry.id   AF-A0A3P1CLG1-F1
#
_cell.length_a   1.000
_cell.length_b   1.000
_cell.length_c   1.000
_cell.angle_alpha   90.00
_cell.angle_beta   90.00
_cell.angle_gamma   90.00
#
_symmetry.space_group_name_H-M   'P 1'
#
loop_
_entity.id
_entity.type
_entity.pdbx_description
1 polymer ?
#
loop_
_entity_poly.entity_id
_entity_poly.type
_entity_poly.pdbx_seq_one_letter_code
_entity_poly.pdbx_strand_id
1 'polypeptide(L)'
;MLRRVLQSIAASMLGQVGQILIQLVSVPLLIQYWGLTYYGEWLLLFTIPSYLSVSDAGLASALSNELLIGVSKKEYAKTARLLGNGITAIIGFSGIGAAVLALGLQLTDFTFWLKINHIDQSEAWLTLAFLMVYVMLALQQELLSTVPRAEGDNASGRIWITLTRLIEFGVVVAVVSQGGKAGTVALTYAVIRAISWTAMFWRYRHRYPWVSHAKIGFFPLAEIRHLLSPSLAFFGFSLANSIVLQGSTLLIGAFMTPVQVVVYTTLRTLTNFIRQIINVLTSAIWPELTRALVAHDFSTAIVLHRRVCQIAFWAALFFLITLEITGGPILLVWTKGAVTPEQPLFTVLLLTALPYSLWNTSATTAISVNRHQAIAFAFVLSSLGALLAATWLIPRYGLAGMAIGLLVGDCFMLFRVFQNSLGILPEERIGKFVPAIVTDFAWLSQLRK
;
A
#
# COMPACT_ATOMS: atom_id res chain seq x y z
N MET A 1 13.53 26.83 -7.34
CA MET A 1 13.39 25.40 -7.68
C MET A 1 13.91 24.49 -6.54
N LEU A 2 15.18 24.59 -6.15
CA LEU A 2 15.79 23.79 -5.06
C LEU A 2 15.00 23.77 -3.73
N ARG A 3 14.55 24.93 -3.23
CA ARG A 3 13.73 25.02 -2.01
C ARG A 3 12.44 24.18 -2.10
N ARG A 4 11.77 24.17 -3.26
CA ARG A 4 10.54 23.39 -3.48
C ARG A 4 10.82 21.89 -3.48
N VAL A 5 11.94 21.47 -4.08
CA VAL A 5 12.37 20.06 -4.10
C VAL A 5 12.71 19.60 -2.68
N LEU A 6 13.49 20.38 -1.93
CA LEU A 6 13.83 20.08 -0.53
C LEU A 6 12.59 19.97 0.35
N GLN A 7 11.62 20.89 0.20
CA GLN A 7 10.35 20.82 0.92
C GLN A 7 9.54 19.57 0.56
N SER A 8 9.57 19.14 -0.70
CA SER A 8 8.87 17.93 -1.16
C SER A 8 9.52 16.67 -0.59
N ILE A 9 10.84 16.62 -0.54
CA ILE A 9 11.60 15.53 0.07
C ILE A 9 11.31 15.46 1.57
N ALA A 10 11.42 16.59 2.28
CA ALA A 10 11.13 16.68 3.71
C ALA A 10 9.69 16.24 4.01
N ALA A 11 8.70 16.71 3.24
CA ALA A 11 7.30 16.29 3.39
C ALA A 11 7.12 14.78 3.16
N SER A 12 7.86 14.20 2.23
CA SER A 12 7.83 12.75 1.95
C SER A 12 8.43 11.93 3.09
N MET A 13 9.57 12.37 3.62
CA MET A 13 10.21 11.76 4.79
C MET A 13 9.32 11.85 6.02
N LEU A 14 8.70 13.01 6.26
CA LEU A 14 7.79 13.22 7.39
C LEU A 14 6.57 12.29 7.30
N GLY A 15 6.00 12.14 6.09
CA GLY A 15 4.93 11.17 5.84
C GLY A 15 5.35 9.72 6.11
N GLN A 16 6.54 9.34 5.65
CA GLN A 16 7.08 7.98 5.84
C GLN A 16 7.34 7.67 7.32
N VAL A 17 8.02 8.57 8.03
CA VAL A 17 8.30 8.43 9.47
C VAL A 17 7.00 8.40 10.26
N GLY A 18 6.04 9.29 9.96
CA GLY A 18 4.73 9.30 10.60
C GLY A 18 3.98 7.97 10.41
N GLN A 19 4.01 7.40 9.21
CA GLN A 19 3.38 6.11 8.94
C GLN A 19 4.03 4.97 9.73
N ILE A 20 5.37 4.94 9.80
CA ILE A 20 6.11 3.94 10.58
C ILE A 20 5.80 4.06 12.06
N LEU A 21 5.77 5.29 12.59
CA LEU A 21 5.41 5.56 13.99
C LEU A 21 4.00 5.06 14.30
N ILE A 22 3.01 5.36 13.45
CA ILE A 22 1.64 4.87 13.65
C ILE A 22 1.62 3.34 13.64
N GLN A 23 2.27 2.68 12.68
CA GLN A 23 2.28 1.22 12.59
C GLN A 23 2.98 0.56 13.78
N LEU A 24 4.12 1.10 14.24
CA LEU A 24 4.86 0.52 15.36
C LEU A 24 4.20 0.82 16.71
N VAL A 25 3.67 2.01 16.94
CA VAL A 25 3.10 2.36 18.25
C VAL A 25 1.67 1.83 18.41
N SER A 26 0.89 1.74 17.32
CA SER A 26 -0.50 1.25 17.39
C SER A 26 -0.62 -0.17 17.90
N VAL A 27 0.24 -1.09 17.43
CA VAL A 27 0.17 -2.52 17.78
C VAL A 27 0.21 -2.75 19.31
N PRO A 28 1.27 -2.39 20.04
CA PRO A 28 1.33 -2.66 21.48
C PRO A 28 0.31 -1.87 22.28
N LEU A 29 -0.04 -0.67 21.83
CA LEU A 29 -0.99 0.18 22.52
C LEU A 29 -2.40 -0.40 22.44
N LEU A 30 -2.84 -0.77 21.23
CA LEU A 30 -4.16 -1.38 21.05
C LEU A 30 -4.24 -2.75 21.70
N ILE A 31 -3.16 -3.56 21.65
CA ILE A 31 -3.10 -4.83 22.39
C ILE A 31 -3.22 -4.60 23.90
N GLN A 32 -2.57 -3.56 24.45
CA GLN A 32 -2.64 -3.26 25.89
C GLN A 32 -4.06 -2.92 26.36
N TYR A 33 -4.84 -2.17 25.58
CA TYR A 33 -6.17 -1.73 26.00
C TYR A 33 -7.30 -2.67 25.59
N TRP A 34 -7.19 -3.32 24.43
CA TRP A 34 -8.24 -4.21 23.91
C TRP A 34 -7.94 -5.70 24.07
N GLY A 35 -6.69 -6.07 24.34
CA GLY A 35 -6.26 -7.46 24.29
C GLY A 35 -6.18 -8.01 22.87
N LEU A 36 -5.64 -9.23 22.74
CA LEU A 36 -5.37 -9.84 21.43
C LEU A 36 -6.64 -10.14 20.63
N THR A 37 -7.68 -10.65 21.29
CA THR A 37 -8.88 -11.12 20.57
C THR A 37 -9.67 -9.95 19.99
N TYR A 38 -9.97 -8.94 20.82
CA TYR A 38 -10.71 -7.76 20.37
C TYR A 38 -9.92 -6.95 19.34
N TYR A 39 -8.59 -6.81 19.53
CA TYR A 39 -7.73 -6.17 18.52
C TYR A 39 -7.72 -6.94 17.20
N GLY A 40 -7.72 -8.28 17.25
CA GLY A 40 -7.85 -9.12 16.06
C GLY A 40 -9.16 -8.91 15.30
N GLU A 41 -10.28 -8.86 16.02
CA GLU A 41 -11.60 -8.57 15.43
C GLU A 41 -11.63 -7.15 14.82
N TRP A 42 -11.03 -6.17 15.50
CA TRP A 42 -10.83 -4.83 14.96
C TRP A 42 -10.03 -4.82 13.65
N LEU A 43 -8.93 -5.57 13.57
CA LEU A 43 -8.14 -5.66 12.34
C LEU A 43 -8.94 -6.26 11.18
N LEU A 44 -9.78 -7.27 11.45
CA LEU A 44 -10.67 -7.86 10.45
C LEU A 44 -11.71 -6.84 9.95
N LEU A 45 -12.35 -6.11 10.86
CA LEU A 45 -13.29 -5.05 10.50
C LEU A 45 -12.62 -3.90 9.73
N PHE A 46 -11.37 -3.54 10.07
CA PHE A 46 -10.61 -2.51 9.35
C PHE A 46 -10.19 -2.95 7.95
N THR A 47 -10.03 -4.26 7.74
CA THR A 47 -9.60 -4.84 6.47
C THR A 47 -10.69 -4.75 5.40
N ILE A 48 -11.96 -4.95 5.76
CA ILE A 48 -13.06 -5.01 4.78
C ILE A 48 -13.22 -3.69 3.97
N PRO A 49 -13.34 -2.51 4.61
CA PRO A 49 -13.53 -1.24 3.89
C PRO A 49 -12.32 -0.85 3.05
N SER A 50 -11.12 -1.36 3.36
CA SER A 50 -9.91 -1.03 2.62
C SER A 50 -9.93 -1.47 1.15
N TYR A 51 -10.78 -2.44 0.80
CA TYR A 51 -11.03 -2.81 -0.61
C TYR A 51 -11.69 -1.68 -1.41
N LEU A 52 -12.41 -0.75 -0.76
CA LEU A 52 -12.95 0.43 -1.44
C LEU A 52 -11.84 1.31 -2.02
N SER A 53 -10.68 1.37 -1.37
CA SER A 53 -9.52 2.11 -1.86
C SER A 53 -9.01 1.59 -3.22
N VAL A 54 -9.26 0.31 -3.53
CA VAL A 54 -8.88 -0.30 -4.81
C VAL A 54 -9.73 0.23 -5.95
N SER A 55 -11.03 0.45 -5.71
CA SER A 55 -11.99 0.91 -6.72
C SER A 55 -11.61 2.28 -7.32
N ASP A 56 -10.86 3.09 -6.58
CA ASP A 56 -10.52 4.46 -6.95
C ASP A 56 -9.03 4.70 -7.26
N ALA A 57 -8.15 3.76 -6.91
CA ALA A 57 -6.70 3.96 -7.01
C ALA A 57 -6.22 4.35 -8.43
N GLY A 58 -6.90 3.85 -9.47
CA GLY A 58 -6.64 4.25 -10.86
C GLY A 58 -7.21 5.63 -11.22
N LEU A 59 -8.46 5.89 -10.84
CA LEU A 59 -9.20 7.11 -11.21
C LEU A 59 -8.61 8.35 -10.55
N ALA A 60 -8.31 8.31 -9.25
CA ALA A 60 -7.69 9.43 -8.54
C ALA A 60 -6.33 9.83 -9.16
N SER A 61 -5.55 8.85 -9.61
CA SER A 61 -4.26 9.09 -10.28
C SER A 61 -4.43 9.74 -11.66
N ALA A 62 -5.38 9.25 -12.47
CA ALA A 62 -5.69 9.83 -13.78
C ALA A 62 -6.24 11.25 -13.67
N LEU A 63 -7.19 11.48 -12.76
CA LEU A 63 -7.71 12.81 -12.44
C LEU A 63 -6.60 13.75 -11.99
N SER A 64 -5.68 13.27 -11.16
CA SER A 64 -4.57 14.08 -10.66
C SER A 64 -3.66 14.58 -11.77
N ASN A 65 -3.36 13.74 -12.76
CA ASN A 65 -2.56 14.12 -13.91
C ASN A 65 -3.29 15.14 -14.81
N GLU A 66 -4.58 14.93 -15.07
CA GLU A 66 -5.37 15.88 -15.87
C GLU A 66 -5.55 17.24 -15.18
N LEU A 67 -5.71 17.25 -13.85
CA LEU A 67 -5.71 18.50 -13.08
C LEU A 67 -4.38 19.25 -13.23
N LEU A 68 -3.25 18.54 -13.16
CA LEU A 68 -1.92 19.12 -13.36
C LEU A 68 -1.78 19.74 -14.76
N ILE A 69 -2.23 19.02 -15.80
CA ILE A 69 -2.20 19.48 -17.19
C ILE A 69 -3.09 20.72 -17.37
N GLY A 70 -4.33 20.67 -16.86
CA GLY A 70 -5.29 21.76 -16.96
C GLY A 70 -4.81 23.04 -16.29
N VAL A 71 -4.22 22.94 -15.09
CA VAL A 71 -3.58 24.10 -14.41
C VAL A 71 -2.37 24.60 -15.18
N SER A 72 -1.51 23.71 -15.69
CA SER A 72 -0.31 24.09 -16.47
C SER A 72 -0.68 24.83 -17.77
N LYS A 73 -1.79 24.46 -18.41
CA LYS A 73 -2.35 25.14 -19.58
C LYS A 73 -3.18 26.38 -19.24
N LYS A 74 -3.35 26.71 -17.96
CA LYS A 74 -4.19 27.81 -17.45
C LYS A 74 -5.68 27.68 -17.84
N GLU A 75 -6.16 26.46 -18.10
CA GLU A 75 -7.56 26.17 -18.45
C GLU A 75 -8.46 26.05 -17.22
N TYR A 76 -8.40 27.04 -16.32
CA TYR A 76 -8.96 26.99 -14.96
C TYR A 76 -10.44 26.61 -14.88
N ALA A 77 -11.28 27.09 -15.82
CA ALA A 77 -12.70 26.76 -15.81
C ALA A 77 -12.97 25.27 -16.10
N LYS A 78 -12.21 24.67 -17.01
CA LYS A 78 -12.30 23.23 -17.30
C LYS A 78 -11.72 22.41 -16.16
N THR A 79 -10.58 22.83 -15.60
CA THR A 79 -9.96 22.19 -14.43
C THR A 79 -10.89 22.20 -13.22
N ALA A 80 -11.59 23.30 -12.96
CA ALA A 80 -12.55 23.40 -11.87
C ALA A 80 -13.73 22.43 -12.03
N ARG A 81 -14.26 22.31 -13.26
CA ARG A 81 -15.29 21.31 -13.59
C ARG A 81 -14.77 19.90 -13.39
N LEU A 82 -13.57 19.60 -13.88
CA LEU A 82 -12.94 18.29 -13.71
C LEU A 82 -12.74 17.93 -12.23
N LEU A 83 -12.34 18.89 -11.38
CA LEU A 83 -12.21 18.67 -9.94
C LEU A 83 -13.56 18.32 -9.29
N GLY A 84 -14.61 19.08 -9.60
CA GLY A 84 -15.96 18.81 -9.08
C GLY A 84 -16.51 17.47 -9.54
N ASN A 85 -16.26 17.12 -10.80
CA ASN A 85 -16.61 15.84 -11.38
C ASN A 85 -15.83 14.69 -10.75
N GLY A 86 -14.53 14.88 -10.51
CA GLY A 86 -13.68 13.93 -9.82
C GLY A 86 -14.19 13.63 -8.41
N ILE A 87 -14.49 14.66 -7.61
CA ILE A 87 -15.09 14.50 -6.28
C ILE A 87 -16.36 13.66 -6.35
N THR A 88 -17.28 14.04 -7.24
CA THR A 88 -18.58 13.36 -7.41
C THR A 88 -18.42 11.91 -7.89
N ALA A 89 -17.50 11.67 -8.82
CA ALA A 89 -17.20 10.34 -9.34
C ALA A 89 -16.67 9.42 -8.25
N ILE A 90 -15.70 9.88 -7.47
CA ILE A 90 -15.12 9.11 -6.37
C ILE A 90 -16.19 8.80 -5.32
N ILE A 91 -17.04 9.76 -4.94
CA ILE A 91 -18.18 9.51 -4.02
C ILE A 91 -19.11 8.46 -4.61
N GLY A 92 -19.47 8.57 -5.89
CA GLY A 92 -20.40 7.65 -6.54
C GLY A 92 -19.84 6.23 -6.64
N PHE A 93 -18.61 6.06 -7.14
CA PHE A 93 -17.99 4.73 -7.26
C PHE A 93 -17.73 4.08 -5.91
N SER A 94 -17.22 4.84 -4.93
CA SER A 94 -17.00 4.31 -3.58
C SER A 94 -18.31 4.02 -2.85
N GLY A 95 -19.38 4.80 -3.09
CA GLY A 95 -20.72 4.53 -2.57
C GLY A 95 -21.36 3.29 -3.17
N ILE A 96 -21.23 3.09 -4.49
CA ILE A 96 -21.64 1.84 -5.16
C ILE A 96 -20.84 0.66 -4.60
N GLY A 97 -19.51 0.80 -4.48
CA GLY A 97 -18.65 -0.21 -3.89
C GLY A 97 -19.06 -0.55 -2.45
N ALA A 98 -19.35 0.46 -1.63
CA ALA A 98 -19.79 0.30 -0.25
C ALA A 98 -21.14 -0.43 -0.18
N ALA A 99 -22.10 -0.09 -1.05
CA ALA A 99 -23.38 -0.77 -1.13
C ALA A 99 -23.22 -2.25 -1.54
N VAL A 100 -22.39 -2.54 -2.55
CA VAL A 100 -22.10 -3.92 -2.99
C VAL A 100 -21.42 -4.71 -1.87
N LEU A 101 -20.45 -4.12 -1.16
CA LEU A 101 -19.81 -4.75 -0.01
C LEU A 101 -20.83 -5.01 1.12
N ALA A 102 -21.62 -4.02 1.49
CA ALA A 102 -22.63 -4.16 2.55
C ALA A 102 -23.65 -5.26 2.22
N LEU A 103 -24.13 -5.32 0.98
CA LEU A 103 -25.02 -6.39 0.51
C LEU A 103 -24.34 -7.76 0.59
N GLY A 104 -23.09 -7.89 0.11
CA GLY A 104 -22.33 -9.14 0.20
C GLY A 104 -22.11 -9.61 1.64
N LEU A 105 -21.81 -8.70 2.56
CA LEU A 105 -21.62 -9.00 3.98
C LEU A 105 -22.93 -9.40 4.67
N GLN A 106 -24.04 -8.78 4.28
CA GLN A 106 -25.37 -9.12 4.78
C GLN A 106 -25.80 -10.52 4.33
N LEU A 107 -25.50 -10.89 3.08
CA LEU A 107 -25.85 -12.20 2.53
C LEU A 107 -25.00 -13.36 3.09
N THR A 108 -23.81 -13.07 3.60
CA THR A 108 -22.84 -14.10 4.03
C THR A 108 -22.72 -14.26 5.55
N ASP A 109 -23.39 -13.43 6.34
CA ASP A 109 -23.20 -13.31 7.79
C ASP A 109 -21.71 -13.20 8.19
N PHE A 110 -21.13 -12.05 7.91
CA PHE A 110 -19.70 -11.83 8.11
C PHE A 110 -19.23 -12.01 9.54
N THR A 111 -20.07 -11.75 10.53
CA THR A 111 -19.74 -11.96 11.94
C THR A 111 -19.47 -13.43 12.23
N PHE A 112 -20.23 -14.34 11.61
CA PHE A 112 -20.04 -15.77 11.78
C PHE A 112 -18.76 -16.29 11.11
N TRP A 113 -18.57 -16.05 9.81
CA TRP A 113 -17.42 -16.64 9.11
C TRP A 113 -16.09 -15.99 9.50
N LEU A 114 -16.07 -14.71 9.92
CA LEU A 114 -14.88 -14.05 10.47
C LEU A 114 -14.67 -14.32 11.96
N LYS A 115 -15.55 -15.09 12.61
CA LYS A 115 -15.47 -15.45 14.02
C LYS A 115 -15.35 -14.23 14.93
N ILE A 116 -16.14 -13.19 14.63
CA ILE A 116 -16.24 -11.97 15.42
C ILE A 116 -17.20 -12.26 16.57
N ASN A 117 -16.66 -12.43 17.78
CA ASN A 117 -17.41 -12.88 18.95
C ASN A 117 -17.40 -11.86 20.11
N HIS A 118 -16.43 -10.93 20.15
CA HIS A 118 -16.28 -9.96 21.23
C HIS A 118 -16.86 -8.59 20.87
N ILE A 119 -16.90 -8.25 19.58
CA ILE A 119 -17.60 -7.07 19.07
C ILE A 119 -19.04 -7.49 18.75
N ASP A 120 -19.99 -6.87 19.45
CA ASP A 120 -21.42 -7.11 19.23
C ASP A 120 -21.79 -6.87 17.76
N GLN A 121 -22.72 -7.66 17.21
CA GLN A 121 -23.07 -7.59 15.79
C GLN A 121 -23.52 -6.19 15.34
N SER A 122 -24.32 -5.50 16.17
CA SER A 122 -24.74 -4.11 15.90
C SER A 122 -23.55 -3.15 15.92
N GLU A 123 -22.61 -3.34 16.85
CA GLU A 123 -21.38 -2.55 16.92
C GLU A 123 -20.48 -2.83 15.72
N ALA A 124 -20.38 -4.08 15.25
CA ALA A 124 -19.61 -4.46 14.07
C ALA A 124 -20.14 -3.77 12.80
N TRP A 125 -21.46 -3.74 12.61
CA TRP A 125 -22.09 -3.02 11.50
C TRP A 125 -21.87 -1.50 11.56
N LEU A 126 -22.02 -0.89 12.74
CA LEU A 126 -21.72 0.53 12.94
C LEU A 126 -20.25 0.84 12.65
N THR A 127 -19.34 -0.02 13.14
CA THR A 127 -17.90 0.08 12.89
C THR A 127 -17.60 0.05 11.39
N LEU A 128 -18.18 -0.90 10.65
CA LEU A 128 -18.02 -0.99 9.21
C LEU A 128 -18.55 0.25 8.48
N ALA A 129 -19.74 0.72 8.84
CA ALA A 129 -20.34 1.90 8.22
C ALA A 129 -19.43 3.13 8.39
N PHE A 130 -18.94 3.38 9.62
CA PHE A 130 -18.03 4.51 9.86
C PHE A 130 -16.68 4.33 9.18
N LEU A 131 -16.12 3.12 9.13
CA LEU A 131 -14.87 2.86 8.42
C LEU A 131 -15.02 2.99 6.90
N MET A 132 -16.16 2.63 6.32
CA MET A 132 -16.45 2.88 4.90
C MET A 132 -16.48 4.38 4.62
N VAL A 133 -17.19 5.16 5.44
CA VAL A 133 -17.21 6.63 5.34
C VAL A 133 -15.80 7.21 5.49
N TYR A 134 -15.02 6.71 6.45
CA TYR A 134 -13.62 7.10 6.66
C TYR A 134 -12.77 6.86 5.40
N VAL A 135 -12.85 5.67 4.78
CA VAL A 135 -12.11 5.35 3.55
C VAL A 135 -12.56 6.24 2.41
N MET A 136 -13.86 6.47 2.23
CA MET A 136 -14.39 7.39 1.22
C MET A 136 -13.80 8.80 1.38
N LEU A 137 -13.78 9.34 2.60
CA LEU A 137 -13.21 10.65 2.87
C LEU A 137 -11.69 10.70 2.66
N ALA A 138 -10.98 9.60 2.97
CA ALA A 138 -9.55 9.49 2.71
C ALA A 138 -9.23 9.55 1.20
N LEU A 139 -10.02 8.87 0.36
CA LEU A 139 -9.89 8.93 -1.10
C LEU A 139 -10.12 10.35 -1.63
N GLN A 140 -11.16 11.04 -1.11
CA GLN A 140 -11.42 12.43 -1.46
C GLN A 140 -10.27 13.36 -1.07
N GLN A 141 -9.67 13.12 0.10
CA GLN A 141 -8.55 13.92 0.57
C GLN A 141 -7.31 13.73 -0.30
N GLU A 142 -7.08 12.52 -0.82
CA GLU A 142 -6.00 12.25 -1.77
C GLU A 142 -6.18 13.05 -3.07
N LEU A 143 -7.38 13.07 -3.65
CA LEU A 143 -7.67 13.90 -4.83
C LEU A 143 -7.45 15.39 -4.56
N LEU A 144 -7.94 15.91 -3.42
CA LEU A 144 -7.74 17.31 -3.05
C LEU A 144 -6.26 17.65 -2.86
N SER A 145 -5.43 16.70 -2.42
CA SER A 145 -3.99 16.93 -2.23
C SER A 145 -3.27 17.26 -3.54
N THR A 146 -3.87 16.97 -4.69
CA THR A 146 -3.36 17.33 -6.01
C THR A 146 -3.54 18.80 -6.34
N VAL A 147 -4.50 19.51 -5.74
CA VAL A 147 -4.71 20.95 -5.97
C VAL A 147 -3.44 21.78 -5.75
N PRO A 148 -2.78 21.74 -4.56
CA PRO A 148 -1.54 22.48 -4.35
C PRO A 148 -0.40 21.96 -5.24
N ARG A 149 -0.37 20.65 -5.54
CA ARG A 149 0.61 20.03 -6.44
C ARG A 149 0.54 20.63 -7.85
N ALA A 150 -0.67 20.80 -8.38
CA ALA A 150 -0.93 21.42 -9.68
C ALA A 150 -0.48 22.89 -9.75
N GLU A 151 -0.51 23.59 -8.61
CA GLU A 151 -0.03 24.96 -8.44
C GLU A 151 1.49 25.04 -8.15
N GLY A 152 2.18 23.90 -8.16
CA GLY A 152 3.62 23.78 -7.93
C GLY A 152 4.05 23.76 -6.46
N ASP A 153 3.10 23.61 -5.53
CA ASP A 153 3.34 23.33 -4.11
C ASP A 153 3.13 21.83 -3.82
N ASN A 154 4.19 21.06 -4.05
CA ASN A 154 4.17 19.61 -3.87
C ASN A 154 4.23 19.16 -2.40
N ALA A 155 4.43 20.08 -1.45
CA ALA A 155 4.65 19.75 -0.03
C ALA A 155 3.38 19.91 0.80
N SER A 156 2.62 21.00 0.60
CA SER A 156 1.50 21.35 1.49
C SER A 156 0.42 20.28 1.58
N GLY A 157 0.01 19.69 0.46
CA GLY A 157 -1.01 18.62 0.46
C GLY A 157 -0.54 17.38 1.24
N ARG A 158 0.73 16.98 1.06
CA ARG A 158 1.33 15.82 1.74
C ARG A 158 1.50 16.04 3.23
N ILE A 159 1.95 17.24 3.63
CA ILE A 159 2.03 17.63 5.04
C ILE A 159 0.65 17.58 5.69
N TRP A 160 -0.38 18.09 5.02
CA TRP A 160 -1.75 18.08 5.53
C TRP A 160 -2.26 16.67 5.81
N ILE A 161 -2.09 15.74 4.85
CA ILE A 161 -2.47 14.34 5.02
C ILE A 161 -1.72 13.71 6.19
N THR A 162 -0.40 13.97 6.29
CA THR A 162 0.43 13.43 7.35
C THR A 162 -0.01 13.92 8.73
N LEU A 163 -0.25 15.23 8.87
CA LEU A 163 -0.77 15.81 10.12
C LEU A 163 -2.14 15.25 10.48
N THR A 164 -3.02 15.08 9.50
CA THR A 164 -4.34 14.46 9.71
C THR A 164 -4.19 13.05 10.31
N ARG A 165 -3.32 12.21 9.73
CA ARG A 165 -3.06 10.85 10.24
C ARG A 165 -2.47 10.83 11.64
N LEU A 166 -1.56 11.76 11.95
CA LEU A 166 -0.98 11.86 13.29
C LEU A 166 -2.01 12.32 14.34
N ILE A 167 -2.88 13.27 13.98
CA ILE A 167 -3.98 13.72 14.83
C ILE A 167 -4.97 12.57 15.06
N GLU A 168 -5.38 11.87 14.00
CA GLU A 168 -6.23 10.68 14.11
C GLU A 168 -5.65 9.66 15.07
N PHE A 169 -4.37 9.32 14.89
CA PHE A 169 -3.69 8.38 15.76
C PHE A 169 -3.68 8.86 17.22
N GLY A 170 -3.31 10.13 17.47
CA GLY A 170 -3.28 10.68 18.82
C GLY A 170 -4.66 10.68 19.51
N VAL A 171 -5.72 11.05 18.80
CA VAL A 171 -7.08 11.04 19.36
C VAL A 171 -7.60 9.61 19.54
N VAL A 172 -7.31 8.69 18.62
CA VAL A 172 -7.68 7.27 18.77
C VAL A 172 -7.01 6.66 19.99
N VAL A 173 -5.73 6.95 20.22
CA VAL A 173 -5.02 6.55 21.44
C VAL A 173 -5.74 7.10 22.68
N ALA A 174 -6.13 8.37 22.68
CA ALA A 174 -6.85 8.98 23.80
C ALA A 174 -8.22 8.32 24.03
N VAL A 175 -8.98 8.03 22.98
CA VAL A 175 -10.30 7.37 23.05
C VAL A 175 -10.18 5.95 23.58
N VAL A 176 -9.21 5.17 23.06
CA VAL A 176 -8.98 3.80 23.51
C VAL A 176 -8.51 3.75 24.96
N SER A 177 -7.66 4.70 25.38
CA SER A 177 -7.21 4.79 26.78
C SER A 177 -8.33 5.08 27.79
N GLN A 178 -9.45 5.64 27.33
CA GLN A 178 -10.65 5.89 28.13
C GLN A 178 -11.67 4.74 28.05
N GLY A 179 -11.29 3.60 27.46
CA GLY A 179 -12.19 2.45 27.29
C GLY A 179 -13.09 2.52 26.05
N GLY A 180 -12.74 3.36 25.08
CA GLY A 180 -13.46 3.44 23.81
C GLY A 180 -13.43 2.10 23.05
N LYS A 181 -14.60 1.68 22.57
CA LYS A 181 -14.78 0.46 21.77
C LYS A 181 -14.60 0.72 20.27
N ALA A 182 -14.64 -0.34 19.46
CA ALA A 182 -14.43 -0.33 18.01
C ALA A 182 -15.36 0.68 17.29
N GLY A 183 -16.64 0.73 17.66
CA GLY A 183 -17.59 1.66 17.05
C GLY A 183 -17.22 3.12 17.27
N THR A 184 -16.85 3.48 18.51
CA THR A 184 -16.43 4.85 18.88
C THR A 184 -15.11 5.24 18.21
N VAL A 185 -14.17 4.30 18.09
CA VAL A 185 -12.90 4.53 17.39
C VAL A 185 -13.12 4.73 15.89
N ALA A 186 -13.97 3.94 15.26
CA ALA A 186 -14.32 4.11 13.85
C ALA A 186 -15.02 5.45 13.58
N LEU A 187 -15.96 5.84 14.45
CA LEU A 187 -16.59 7.16 14.40
C LEU A 187 -15.54 8.29 14.53
N THR A 188 -14.60 8.15 15.46
CA THR A 188 -13.51 9.11 15.67
C THR A 188 -12.67 9.28 14.41
N TYR A 189 -12.27 8.19 13.75
CA TYR A 189 -11.59 8.24 12.45
C TYR A 189 -12.40 8.99 11.41
N ALA A 190 -13.69 8.65 11.26
CA ALA A 190 -14.57 9.30 10.29
C ALA A 190 -14.75 10.81 10.56
N VAL A 191 -14.96 11.20 11.81
CA VAL A 191 -15.17 12.61 12.21
C VAL A 191 -13.91 13.44 11.98
N ILE A 192 -12.74 12.98 12.44
CA ILE A 192 -11.48 13.72 12.24
C ILE A 192 -11.18 13.86 10.75
N ARG A 193 -11.40 12.80 9.97
CA ARG A 193 -11.21 12.83 8.53
C ARG A 193 -12.19 13.79 7.84
N ALA A 194 -13.45 13.83 8.26
CA ALA A 194 -14.46 14.74 7.73
C ALA A 194 -14.12 16.21 8.03
N ILE A 195 -13.68 16.51 9.26
CA ILE A 195 -13.22 17.84 9.66
C ILE A 195 -12.01 18.25 8.82
N SER A 196 -11.01 17.37 8.70
CA SER A 196 -9.80 17.64 7.93
C SER A 196 -10.10 17.86 6.45
N TRP A 197 -10.94 17.02 5.85
CA TRP A 197 -11.38 17.16 4.47
C TRP A 197 -12.11 18.49 4.23
N THR A 198 -13.05 18.84 5.11
CA THR A 198 -13.81 20.09 5.02
C THR A 198 -12.89 21.30 5.15
N ALA A 199 -11.97 21.29 6.12
CA ALA A 199 -11.00 22.35 6.32
C ALA A 199 -10.04 22.49 5.11
N MET A 200 -9.59 21.38 4.53
CA MET A 200 -8.75 21.35 3.34
C MET A 200 -9.48 21.94 2.12
N PHE A 201 -10.70 21.49 1.88
CA PHE A 201 -11.54 21.97 0.78
C PHE A 201 -11.85 23.46 0.91
N TRP A 202 -12.24 23.92 2.10
CA TRP A 202 -12.50 25.33 2.38
C TRP A 202 -11.26 26.20 2.19
N ARG A 203 -10.11 25.77 2.74
CA ARG A 203 -8.83 26.46 2.54
C ARG A 203 -8.46 26.58 1.07
N TYR A 204 -8.67 25.54 0.27
CA TYR A 204 -8.31 25.54 -1.15
C TYR A 204 -9.26 26.38 -1.99
N ARG A 205 -10.56 26.42 -1.65
CA ARG A 205 -11.50 27.36 -2.28
C ARG A 205 -11.09 28.81 -2.11
N HIS A 206 -10.55 29.18 -0.95
CA HIS A 206 -10.10 30.55 -0.68
C HIS A 206 -8.72 30.86 -1.27
N ARG A 207 -7.79 29.89 -1.20
CA ARG A 207 -6.41 30.08 -1.67
C ARG A 207 -6.27 30.04 -3.19
N TYR A 208 -7.09 29.25 -3.87
CA TYR A 208 -6.99 29.00 -5.31
C TYR A 208 -8.31 29.40 -6.01
N PRO A 209 -8.36 30.56 -6.71
CA PRO A 209 -9.59 31.11 -7.27
C PRO A 209 -10.33 30.18 -8.24
N TRP A 210 -9.65 29.27 -8.92
CA TRP A 210 -10.31 28.32 -9.81
C TRP A 210 -11.06 27.21 -9.05
N VAL A 211 -10.62 26.86 -7.84
CA VAL A 211 -11.26 25.82 -7.01
C VAL A 211 -12.63 26.26 -6.51
N SER A 212 -12.85 27.57 -6.30
CA SER A 212 -14.15 28.10 -5.91
C SER A 212 -15.24 27.79 -6.95
N HIS A 213 -14.87 27.67 -8.22
CA HIS A 213 -15.75 27.36 -9.34
C HIS A 213 -16.04 25.86 -9.50
N ALA A 214 -15.38 24.99 -8.73
CA ALA A 214 -15.68 23.56 -8.74
C ALA A 214 -17.09 23.34 -8.16
N LYS A 215 -17.95 22.65 -8.91
CA LYS A 215 -19.31 22.32 -8.49
C LYS A 215 -19.41 20.82 -8.26
N ILE A 216 -19.94 20.44 -7.10
CA ILE A 216 -20.31 19.06 -6.81
C ILE A 216 -21.72 18.88 -7.40
N GLY A 217 -21.89 17.89 -8.27
CA GLY A 217 -23.08 17.76 -9.10
C GLY A 217 -23.56 16.32 -9.20
N PHE A 218 -24.21 15.98 -10.31
CA PHE A 218 -24.62 14.61 -10.61
C PHE A 218 -23.47 13.77 -11.14
N PHE A 219 -23.62 12.45 -11.06
CA PHE A 219 -22.59 11.48 -11.43
C PHE A 219 -22.09 11.67 -12.88
N PRO A 220 -20.84 12.11 -13.11
CA PRO A 220 -20.40 12.65 -14.40
C PRO A 220 -19.77 11.57 -15.29
N LEU A 221 -20.47 10.44 -15.49
CA LEU A 221 -19.91 9.26 -16.16
C LEU A 221 -19.37 9.59 -17.57
N ALA A 222 -20.07 10.42 -18.33
CA ALA A 222 -19.68 10.80 -19.69
C ALA A 222 -18.32 11.55 -19.74
N GLU A 223 -18.05 12.37 -18.73
CA GLU A 223 -16.86 13.22 -18.67
C GLU A 223 -15.65 12.45 -18.12
N ILE A 224 -15.85 11.45 -17.26
CA ILE A 224 -14.75 10.67 -16.67
C ILE A 224 -14.47 9.34 -17.41
N ARG A 225 -15.37 8.87 -18.30
CA ARG A 225 -15.20 7.56 -18.96
C ARG A 225 -13.87 7.38 -19.67
N HIS A 226 -13.35 8.47 -20.26
CA HIS A 226 -12.09 8.45 -21.01
C HIS A 226 -10.88 8.27 -20.08
N LEU A 227 -11.02 8.58 -18.78
CA LEU A 227 -10.00 8.37 -17.76
C LEU A 227 -10.00 6.95 -17.19
N LEU A 228 -11.09 6.19 -17.35
CA LEU A 228 -11.19 4.83 -16.82
C LEU A 228 -10.25 3.85 -17.53
N SER A 229 -10.01 4.03 -18.84
CA SER A 229 -9.13 3.14 -19.60
C SER A 229 -7.65 3.26 -19.17
N PRO A 230 -7.03 4.45 -19.08
CA PRO A 230 -5.68 4.62 -18.54
C PRO A 230 -5.54 4.16 -17.08
N SER A 231 -6.61 4.31 -16.30
CA SER A 231 -6.67 3.92 -14.89
C SER A 231 -6.54 2.41 -14.66
N LEU A 232 -6.86 1.59 -15.66
CA LEU A 232 -6.91 0.13 -15.54
C LEU A 232 -5.52 -0.49 -15.30
N ALA A 233 -4.45 0.12 -15.84
CA ALA A 233 -3.08 -0.37 -15.63
C ALA A 233 -2.61 -0.17 -14.18
N PHE A 234 -2.89 0.99 -13.58
CA PHE A 234 -2.58 1.27 -12.17
C PHE A 234 -3.48 0.48 -11.21
N PHE A 235 -4.74 0.27 -11.60
CA PHE A 235 -5.68 -0.57 -10.87
C PHE A 235 -5.14 -1.99 -10.65
N GLY A 236 -4.48 -2.60 -11.65
CA GLY A 236 -3.92 -3.94 -11.51
C GLY A 236 -2.91 -4.08 -10.35
N PHE A 237 -1.98 -3.12 -10.21
CA PHE A 237 -1.02 -3.13 -9.11
C PHE A 237 -1.67 -2.89 -7.75
N SER A 238 -2.60 -1.94 -7.66
CA SER A 238 -3.33 -1.66 -6.42
C SER A 238 -4.21 -2.83 -6.00
N LEU A 239 -4.88 -3.48 -6.96
CA LEU A 239 -5.70 -4.66 -6.73
C LEU A 239 -4.85 -5.83 -6.22
N ALA A 240 -3.74 -6.13 -6.90
CA ALA A 240 -2.83 -7.20 -6.49
C ALA A 240 -2.30 -6.99 -5.05
N ASN A 241 -1.87 -5.77 -4.72
CA ASN A 241 -1.43 -5.44 -3.36
C ASN A 241 -2.55 -5.60 -2.33
N SER A 242 -3.76 -5.16 -2.62
CA SER A 242 -4.90 -5.32 -1.70
C SER A 242 -5.32 -6.78 -1.55
N ILE A 243 -5.29 -7.57 -2.62
CA ILE A 243 -5.52 -9.02 -2.56
C ILE A 243 -4.49 -9.65 -1.61
N VAL A 244 -3.21 -9.36 -1.77
CA VAL A 244 -2.16 -9.93 -0.89
C VAL A 244 -2.32 -9.44 0.55
N LEU A 245 -2.42 -8.14 0.79
CA LEU A 245 -2.40 -7.59 2.15
C LEU A 245 -3.70 -7.88 2.90
N GLN A 246 -4.83 -7.55 2.30
CA GLN A 246 -6.14 -7.64 2.92
C GLN A 246 -6.74 -9.03 2.80
N GLY A 247 -6.47 -9.71 1.68
CA GLY A 247 -6.93 -11.08 1.47
C GLY A 247 -6.25 -12.05 2.43
N SER A 248 -4.95 -11.87 2.74
CA SER A 248 -4.27 -12.72 3.73
C SER A 248 -4.91 -12.58 5.11
N THR A 249 -5.18 -11.35 5.53
CA THR A 249 -5.82 -11.04 6.82
C THR A 249 -7.23 -11.63 6.91
N LEU A 250 -8.05 -11.44 5.87
CA LEU A 250 -9.40 -12.03 5.82
C LEU A 250 -9.38 -13.56 5.80
N LEU A 251 -8.47 -14.16 5.03
CA LEU A 251 -8.38 -15.61 4.92
C LEU A 251 -7.98 -16.24 6.25
N ILE A 252 -7.04 -15.63 6.98
CA ILE A 252 -6.68 -16.08 8.33
C ILE A 252 -7.86 -15.92 9.29
N GLY A 253 -8.59 -14.79 9.24
CA GLY A 253 -9.80 -14.60 10.04
C GLY A 253 -10.88 -15.66 9.78
N ALA A 254 -11.09 -15.98 8.49
CA ALA A 254 -12.09 -16.96 8.06
C ALA A 254 -11.77 -18.39 8.52
N PHE A 255 -10.53 -18.83 8.28
CA PHE A 255 -10.14 -20.21 8.56
C PHE A 255 -9.72 -20.41 10.02
N MET A 256 -9.15 -19.38 10.66
CA MET A 256 -8.44 -19.52 11.92
C MET A 256 -9.06 -18.69 13.05
N THR A 257 -8.34 -17.77 13.70
CA THR A 257 -8.88 -16.97 14.81
C THR A 257 -8.43 -15.51 14.71
N PRO A 258 -9.19 -14.55 15.30
CA PRO A 258 -8.76 -13.16 15.38
C PRO A 258 -7.39 -12.97 16.03
N VAL A 259 -7.03 -13.79 17.03
CA VAL A 259 -5.69 -13.74 17.66
C VAL A 259 -4.59 -14.05 16.66
N GLN A 260 -4.79 -15.04 15.78
CA GLN A 260 -3.80 -15.38 14.76
C GLN A 260 -3.68 -14.31 13.67
N VAL A 261 -4.73 -13.53 13.43
CA VAL A 261 -4.64 -12.32 12.61
C VAL A 261 -3.66 -11.32 13.23
N VAL A 262 -3.70 -11.11 14.55
CA VAL A 262 -2.73 -10.25 15.26
C VAL A 262 -1.31 -10.79 15.14
N VAL A 263 -1.11 -12.09 15.36
CA VAL A 263 0.21 -12.72 15.19
C VAL A 263 0.74 -12.50 13.78
N TYR A 264 -0.04 -12.84 12.76
CA TYR A 264 0.36 -12.72 11.37
C TYR A 264 0.68 -11.27 10.97
N THR A 265 -0.20 -10.32 11.29
CA THR A 265 -0.04 -8.90 10.93
C THR A 265 1.17 -8.27 11.64
N THR A 266 1.44 -8.67 12.89
CA THR A 266 2.62 -8.23 13.65
C THR A 266 3.91 -8.73 13.03
N LEU A 267 4.01 -10.03 12.72
CA LEU A 267 5.16 -10.61 12.03
C LEU A 267 5.33 -10.02 10.63
N ARG A 268 4.23 -9.81 9.90
CA ARG A 268 4.23 -9.18 8.58
C ARG A 268 4.74 -7.74 8.62
N THR A 269 4.43 -6.99 9.67
CA THR A 269 4.95 -5.62 9.87
C THR A 269 6.48 -5.63 9.98
N LEU A 270 7.03 -6.58 10.75
CA LEU A 270 8.48 -6.72 10.90
C LEU A 270 9.15 -7.16 9.58
N THR A 271 8.57 -8.12 8.86
CA THR A 271 9.15 -8.60 7.59
C THR A 271 9.01 -7.58 6.45
N ASN A 272 7.98 -6.74 6.47
CA ASN A 272 7.81 -5.65 5.49
C ASN A 272 8.89 -4.57 5.59
N PHE A 273 9.63 -4.50 6.69
CA PHE A 273 10.81 -3.62 6.80
C PHE A 273 11.83 -3.92 5.70
N ILE A 274 12.04 -5.20 5.36
CA ILE A 274 12.94 -5.60 4.27
C ILE A 274 12.44 -5.04 2.93
N ARG A 275 11.13 -5.15 2.66
CA ARG A 275 10.51 -4.62 1.43
C ARG A 275 10.68 -3.11 1.33
N GLN A 276 10.63 -2.39 2.46
CA GLN A 276 10.82 -0.94 2.50
C GLN A 276 12.24 -0.53 2.10
N ILE A 277 13.26 -1.27 2.54
CA ILE A 277 14.66 -1.04 2.15
C ILE A 277 14.86 -1.28 0.64
N ILE A 278 14.26 -2.35 0.11
CA ILE A 278 14.29 -2.65 -1.32
C ILE A 278 13.63 -1.53 -2.14
N ASN A 279 12.51 -0.97 -1.65
CA ASN A 279 11.82 0.13 -2.33
C ASN A 279 12.66 1.41 -2.35
N VAL A 280 13.41 1.71 -1.28
CA VAL A 280 14.37 2.84 -1.25
C VAL A 280 15.43 2.66 -2.32
N LEU A 281 16.07 1.49 -2.38
CA LEU A 281 17.09 1.18 -3.38
C LEU A 281 16.53 1.30 -4.81
N THR A 282 15.34 0.75 -5.03
CA THR A 282 14.67 0.78 -6.34
C THR A 282 14.35 2.20 -6.78
N SER A 283 13.86 3.06 -5.86
CA SER A 283 13.53 4.44 -6.16
C SER A 283 14.74 5.29 -6.55
N ALA A 284 15.92 4.98 -6.01
CA ALA A 284 17.16 5.68 -6.33
C ALA A 284 17.68 5.31 -7.73
N ILE A 285 17.46 4.07 -8.18
CA ILE A 285 18.03 3.54 -9.42
C ILE A 285 17.10 3.72 -10.61
N TRP A 286 15.80 3.84 -10.37
CA TRP A 286 14.80 4.02 -11.42
C TRP A 286 15.11 5.19 -12.39
N PRO A 287 15.47 6.41 -11.95
CA PRO A 287 15.81 7.50 -12.88
C PRO A 287 17.02 7.19 -13.77
N GLU A 288 18.07 6.59 -13.20
CA GLU A 288 19.29 6.23 -13.94
C GLU A 288 19.00 5.16 -15.00
N LEU A 289 18.24 4.15 -14.61
CA LEU A 289 17.83 3.07 -15.51
C LEU A 289 16.95 3.61 -16.65
N THR A 290 16.04 4.54 -16.34
CA THR A 290 15.21 5.22 -17.35
C THR A 290 16.07 5.98 -18.34
N ARG A 291 17.06 6.75 -17.87
CA ARG A 291 17.98 7.49 -18.75
C ARG A 291 18.77 6.57 -19.67
N ALA A 292 19.36 5.51 -19.13
CA ALA A 292 20.14 4.55 -19.91
C ALA A 292 19.29 3.84 -20.98
N LEU A 293 18.07 3.40 -20.62
CA LEU A 293 17.17 2.72 -21.54
C LEU A 293 16.63 3.63 -22.65
N VAL A 294 16.30 4.88 -22.32
CA VAL A 294 15.85 5.89 -23.30
C VAL A 294 16.99 6.32 -24.22
N ALA A 295 18.22 6.39 -23.71
CA ALA A 295 19.42 6.68 -24.51
C ALA A 295 19.91 5.46 -25.32
N HIS A 296 19.24 4.31 -25.23
CA HIS A 296 19.64 3.04 -25.83
C HIS A 296 21.04 2.54 -25.40
N ASP A 297 21.55 3.00 -24.25
CA ASP A 297 22.77 2.47 -23.64
C ASP A 297 22.45 1.22 -22.81
N PHE A 298 22.22 0.12 -23.54
CA PHE A 298 21.90 -1.18 -22.95
C PHE A 298 23.05 -1.72 -22.09
N SER A 299 24.30 -1.35 -22.39
CA SER A 299 25.46 -1.81 -21.62
C SER A 299 25.42 -1.29 -20.18
N THR A 300 25.18 0.02 -20.02
CA THR A 300 24.99 0.66 -18.72
C THR A 300 23.72 0.16 -18.04
N ALA A 301 22.62 0.00 -18.79
CA ALA A 301 21.37 -0.51 -18.23
C ALA A 301 21.51 -1.93 -17.63
N ILE A 302 22.23 -2.84 -18.32
CA ILE A 302 22.51 -4.19 -17.83
C ILE A 302 23.38 -4.14 -16.56
N VAL A 303 24.43 -3.33 -16.54
CA VAL A 303 25.31 -3.20 -15.36
C VAL A 303 24.54 -2.64 -14.16
N LEU A 304 23.73 -1.59 -14.37
CA LEU A 304 22.87 -1.03 -13.33
C LEU A 304 21.87 -2.06 -12.82
N HIS A 305 21.21 -2.79 -13.72
CA HIS A 305 20.24 -3.81 -13.37
C HIS A 305 20.86 -4.95 -12.54
N ARG A 306 22.02 -5.48 -12.94
CA ARG A 306 22.71 -6.54 -12.18
C ARG A 306 23.15 -6.07 -10.80
N ARG A 307 23.75 -4.89 -10.72
CA ARG A 307 24.21 -4.31 -9.44
C ARG A 307 23.05 -4.07 -8.49
N VAL A 308 21.93 -3.53 -8.96
CA VAL A 308 20.76 -3.31 -8.10
C VAL A 308 20.18 -4.62 -7.58
N CYS A 309 20.07 -5.64 -8.44
CA CYS A 309 19.58 -6.96 -8.04
C CYS A 309 20.51 -7.62 -7.03
N GLN A 310 21.83 -7.50 -7.23
CA GLN A 310 22.84 -8.00 -6.30
C GLN A 310 22.73 -7.32 -4.93
N ILE A 311 22.74 -5.98 -4.89
CA ILE A 311 22.63 -5.22 -3.64
C ILE A 311 21.31 -5.54 -2.94
N ALA A 312 20.20 -5.60 -3.67
CA ALA A 312 18.89 -5.91 -3.10
C ALA A 312 18.83 -7.32 -2.49
N PHE A 313 19.38 -8.32 -3.19
CA PHE A 313 19.41 -9.70 -2.73
C PHE A 313 20.25 -9.85 -1.45
N TRP A 314 21.47 -9.32 -1.44
CA TRP A 314 22.35 -9.41 -0.26
C TRP A 314 21.85 -8.58 0.92
N ALA A 315 21.24 -7.43 0.66
CA ALA A 315 20.55 -6.66 1.71
C ALA A 315 19.37 -7.47 2.29
N ALA A 316 18.53 -8.06 1.42
CA ALA A 316 17.41 -8.88 1.87
C ALA A 316 17.87 -10.09 2.68
N LEU A 317 18.93 -10.78 2.25
CA LEU A 317 19.53 -11.91 2.97
C LEU A 317 20.11 -11.48 4.33
N PHE A 318 20.83 -10.36 4.38
CA PHE A 318 21.36 -9.81 5.62
C PHE A 318 20.25 -9.50 6.62
N PHE A 319 19.18 -8.81 6.19
CA PHE A 319 18.06 -8.49 7.07
C PHE A 319 17.23 -9.71 7.44
N LEU A 320 17.09 -10.69 6.55
CA LEU A 320 16.47 -11.98 6.85
C LEU A 320 17.19 -12.67 8.01
N ILE A 321 18.52 -12.87 7.91
CA ILE A 321 19.30 -13.53 8.95
C ILE A 321 19.25 -12.71 10.25
N THR A 322 19.42 -11.39 10.16
CA THR A 322 19.38 -10.51 11.33
C THR A 322 18.02 -10.59 12.04
N LEU A 323 16.91 -10.52 11.31
CA LEU A 323 15.57 -10.59 11.89
C LEU A 323 15.20 -11.99 12.37
N GLU A 324 15.71 -13.06 11.74
CA GLU A 324 15.52 -14.43 12.25
C GLU A 324 16.13 -14.58 13.65
N ILE A 325 17.32 -14.01 13.88
CA ILE A 325 18.02 -14.08 15.17
C ILE A 325 17.42 -13.10 16.19
N THR A 326 17.13 -11.86 15.78
CA THR A 326 16.73 -10.77 16.68
C THR A 326 15.21 -10.58 16.80
N GLY A 327 14.42 -11.23 15.96
CA GLY A 327 12.97 -11.04 15.86
C GLY A 327 12.22 -11.41 17.14
N GLY A 328 12.64 -12.48 17.82
CA GLY A 328 12.11 -12.86 19.14
C GLY A 328 12.28 -11.76 20.20
N PRO A 329 13.51 -11.33 20.50
CA PRO A 329 13.76 -10.20 21.39
C PRO A 329 13.02 -8.92 21.00
N ILE A 330 12.98 -8.59 19.69
CA ILE A 330 12.27 -7.41 19.20
C ILE A 330 10.77 -7.52 19.51
N LEU A 331 10.13 -8.65 19.22
CA LEU A 331 8.70 -8.86 19.48
C LEU A 331 8.38 -8.87 20.97
N LEU A 332 9.26 -9.45 21.80
CA LEU A 332 9.10 -9.47 23.24
C LEU A 332 9.05 -8.04 23.82
N VAL A 333 10.00 -7.19 23.41
CA VAL A 333 10.03 -5.78 23.86
C VAL A 333 8.89 -4.98 23.23
N TRP A 334 8.68 -5.14 21.92
CA TRP A 334 7.72 -4.35 21.17
C TRP A 334 6.29 -4.64 21.61
N THR A 335 5.89 -5.90 21.72
CA THR A 335 4.52 -6.33 22.06
C THR A 335 4.32 -6.62 23.55
N LYS A 336 5.33 -6.35 24.40
CA LYS A 336 5.35 -6.72 25.82
C LYS A 336 5.09 -8.22 26.05
N GLY A 337 5.58 -9.06 25.13
CA GLY A 337 5.40 -10.52 25.16
C GLY A 337 4.02 -11.03 24.72
N ALA A 338 3.13 -10.17 24.22
CA ALA A 338 1.81 -10.59 23.75
C ALA A 338 1.87 -11.41 22.44
N VAL A 339 2.91 -11.21 21.62
CA VAL A 339 3.14 -11.96 20.39
C VAL A 339 4.54 -12.58 20.42
N THR A 340 4.62 -13.89 20.19
CA THR A 340 5.87 -14.63 20.05
C THR A 340 6.10 -15.00 18.58
N PRO A 341 7.36 -15.17 18.13
CA PRO A 341 7.63 -15.70 16.80
C PRO A 341 7.13 -17.14 16.70
N GLU A 342 6.12 -17.36 15.86
CA GLU A 342 5.63 -18.69 15.54
C GLU A 342 6.46 -19.26 14.37
N GLN A 343 7.07 -20.42 14.58
CA GLN A 343 7.82 -21.13 13.54
C GLN A 343 7.01 -22.31 12.99
N PRO A 344 7.04 -22.58 11.68
CA PRO A 344 7.92 -22.00 10.65
C PRO A 344 7.39 -20.72 9.99
N LEU A 345 6.28 -20.13 10.48
CA LEU A 345 5.64 -18.96 9.88
C LEU A 345 6.62 -17.79 9.70
N PHE A 346 7.37 -17.44 10.75
CA PHE A 346 8.25 -16.27 10.73
C PHE A 346 9.37 -16.42 9.70
N THR A 347 10.07 -17.56 9.68
CA THR A 347 11.11 -17.84 8.68
C THR A 347 10.55 -17.82 7.26
N VAL A 348 9.39 -18.43 7.00
CA VAL A 348 8.80 -18.44 5.65
C VAL A 348 8.40 -17.03 5.21
N LEU A 349 7.84 -16.20 6.11
CA LEU A 349 7.55 -14.79 5.81
C LEU A 349 8.81 -14.02 5.44
N LEU A 350 9.91 -14.21 6.18
CA LEU A 350 11.19 -13.58 5.86
C LEU A 350 11.73 -14.07 4.51
N LEU A 351 11.62 -15.37 4.22
CA LEU A 351 12.02 -15.95 2.94
C LEU A 351 11.29 -15.33 1.75
N THR A 352 10.04 -14.85 1.90
CA THR A 352 9.34 -14.13 0.84
C THR A 352 10.06 -12.87 0.38
N ALA A 353 10.92 -12.27 1.22
CA ALA A 353 11.65 -11.06 0.85
C ALA A 353 12.73 -11.30 -0.21
N LEU A 354 13.27 -12.52 -0.34
CA LEU A 354 14.31 -12.86 -1.33
C LEU A 354 13.78 -12.87 -2.78
N PRO A 355 12.73 -13.65 -3.14
CA PRO A 355 12.16 -13.55 -4.48
C PRO A 355 11.57 -12.16 -4.73
N TYR A 356 10.97 -11.53 -3.71
CA TYR A 356 10.49 -10.15 -3.81
C TYR A 356 11.59 -9.16 -4.19
N SER A 357 12.77 -9.24 -3.55
CA SER A 357 13.88 -8.33 -3.85
C SER A 357 14.31 -8.41 -5.30
N LEU A 358 14.36 -9.63 -5.85
CA LEU A 358 14.79 -9.88 -7.22
C LEU A 358 13.73 -9.47 -8.25
N TRP A 359 12.46 -9.83 -8.02
CA TRP A 359 11.41 -9.53 -8.99
C TRP A 359 11.05 -8.05 -8.98
N ASN A 360 11.04 -7.39 -7.81
CA ASN A 360 10.71 -5.96 -7.72
C ASN A 360 11.77 -5.07 -8.40
N THR A 361 13.07 -5.34 -8.18
CA THR A 361 14.14 -4.61 -8.87
C THR A 361 14.12 -4.88 -10.37
N SER A 362 13.80 -6.11 -10.79
CA SER A 362 13.66 -6.46 -12.21
C SER A 362 12.45 -5.80 -12.86
N ALA A 363 11.32 -5.69 -12.16
CA ALA A 363 10.13 -5.02 -12.65
C ALA A 363 10.39 -3.54 -12.98
N THR A 364 11.36 -2.93 -12.30
CA THR A 364 11.76 -1.53 -12.53
C THR A 364 12.27 -1.29 -13.94
N THR A 365 12.88 -2.30 -14.58
CA THR A 365 13.30 -2.20 -16.00
C THR A 365 12.10 -1.97 -16.92
N ALA A 366 11.04 -2.76 -16.77
CA ALA A 366 9.81 -2.65 -17.55
C ALA A 366 9.01 -1.40 -17.20
N ILE A 367 9.00 -1.01 -15.93
CA ILE A 367 8.37 0.25 -15.48
C ILE A 367 9.09 1.46 -16.13
N SER A 368 10.42 1.43 -16.22
CA SER A 368 11.23 2.51 -16.82
C SER A 368 10.91 2.77 -18.29
N VAL A 369 10.45 1.76 -19.03
CA VAL A 369 10.02 1.87 -20.44
C VAL A 369 8.49 1.90 -20.62
N ASN A 370 7.73 2.09 -19.54
CA ASN A 370 6.25 2.10 -19.54
C ASN A 370 5.60 0.81 -20.08
N ARG A 371 6.27 -0.34 -19.98
CA ARG A 371 5.76 -1.68 -20.38
C ARG A 371 5.31 -2.51 -19.17
N HIS A 372 4.69 -1.85 -18.19
CA HIS A 372 4.35 -2.47 -16.90
C HIS A 372 2.99 -3.20 -16.89
N GLN A 373 2.17 -3.10 -17.94
CA GLN A 373 0.82 -3.67 -17.98
C GLN A 373 0.83 -5.20 -17.85
N ALA A 374 1.77 -5.87 -18.55
CA ALA A 374 1.93 -7.32 -18.46
C ALA A 374 2.35 -7.78 -17.05
N ILE A 375 3.18 -6.97 -16.37
CA ILE A 375 3.61 -7.23 -15.00
C ILE A 375 2.45 -7.03 -14.02
N ALA A 376 1.66 -5.97 -14.19
CA ALA A 376 0.48 -5.72 -13.37
C ALA A 376 -0.51 -6.89 -13.45
N PHE A 377 -0.78 -7.39 -14.66
CA PHE A 377 -1.65 -8.55 -14.86
C PHE A 377 -1.08 -9.83 -14.24
N ALA A 378 0.22 -10.11 -14.46
CA ALA A 378 0.89 -11.24 -13.84
C ALA A 378 0.85 -11.16 -12.30
N PHE A 379 0.92 -9.95 -11.74
CA PHE A 379 0.87 -9.73 -10.30
C PHE A 379 -0.52 -9.99 -9.72
N VAL A 380 -1.59 -9.60 -10.43
CA VAL A 380 -2.96 -9.97 -10.04
C VAL A 380 -3.15 -11.48 -10.05
N LEU A 381 -2.72 -12.16 -11.13
CA LEU A 381 -2.79 -13.63 -11.22
C LEU A 381 -1.99 -14.32 -10.11
N SER A 382 -0.77 -13.83 -9.85
CA SER A 382 0.07 -14.34 -8.77
C SER A 382 -0.60 -14.18 -7.41
N SER A 383 -1.19 -13.00 -7.15
CA SER A 383 -1.84 -12.68 -5.88
C SER A 383 -3.06 -13.56 -5.63
N LEU A 384 -3.89 -13.78 -6.66
CA LEU A 384 -5.02 -14.71 -6.59
C LEU A 384 -4.54 -16.15 -6.41
N GLY A 385 -3.53 -16.58 -7.19
CA GLY A 385 -2.94 -17.90 -7.08
C GLY A 385 -2.34 -18.17 -5.69
N ALA A 386 -1.69 -17.18 -5.09
CA ALA A 386 -1.13 -17.25 -3.74
C ALA A 386 -2.20 -17.46 -2.67
N LEU A 387 -3.33 -16.73 -2.74
CA LEU A 387 -4.45 -16.94 -1.82
C LEU A 387 -5.14 -18.28 -2.05
N LEU A 388 -5.34 -18.68 -3.31
CA LEU A 388 -5.91 -20.00 -3.63
C LEU A 388 -5.04 -21.11 -3.06
N ALA A 389 -3.72 -21.04 -3.27
CA ALA A 389 -2.77 -21.97 -2.66
C ALA A 389 -2.86 -21.93 -1.13
N ALA A 390 -2.94 -20.74 -0.52
CA ALA A 390 -3.10 -20.58 0.92
C ALA A 390 -4.38 -21.23 1.45
N THR A 391 -5.51 -21.15 0.73
CA THR A 391 -6.77 -21.79 1.16
C THR A 391 -6.64 -23.30 1.33
N TRP A 392 -5.79 -23.94 0.52
CA TRP A 392 -5.52 -25.38 0.61
C TRP A 392 -4.42 -25.72 1.62
N LEU A 393 -3.48 -24.81 1.85
CA LEU A 393 -2.34 -25.02 2.74
C LEU A 393 -2.64 -24.68 4.21
N ILE A 394 -3.51 -23.71 4.49
CA ILE A 394 -3.87 -23.29 5.86
C ILE A 394 -4.40 -24.46 6.69
N PRO A 395 -5.32 -25.32 6.21
CA PRO A 395 -5.79 -26.46 6.98
C PRO A 395 -4.69 -27.46 7.36
N ARG A 396 -3.57 -27.51 6.62
CA ARG A 396 -2.48 -28.49 6.83
C ARG A 396 -1.29 -27.92 7.60
N TYR A 397 -0.96 -26.65 7.38
CA TYR A 397 0.25 -26.00 7.88
C TYR A 397 -0.04 -24.75 8.73
N GLY A 398 -1.32 -24.49 9.05
CA GLY A 398 -1.74 -23.33 9.81
C GLY A 398 -1.33 -22.01 9.16
N LEU A 399 -0.84 -21.05 9.96
CA LEU A 399 -0.39 -19.74 9.46
C LEU A 399 0.79 -19.86 8.50
N ALA A 400 1.67 -20.85 8.68
CA ALA A 400 2.77 -21.09 7.74
C ALA A 400 2.25 -21.41 6.33
N GLY A 401 1.08 -22.05 6.21
CA GLY A 401 0.42 -22.29 4.92
C GLY A 401 0.11 -21.01 4.15
N MET A 402 -0.30 -19.94 4.85
CA MET A 402 -0.48 -18.61 4.25
C MET A 402 0.85 -18.04 3.73
N ALA A 403 1.91 -18.11 4.53
CA ALA A 403 3.22 -17.61 4.14
C ALA A 403 3.83 -18.38 2.97
N ILE A 404 3.63 -19.71 2.91
CA ILE A 404 4.05 -20.55 1.78
C ILE A 404 3.31 -20.14 0.50
N GLY A 405 1.99 -19.90 0.58
CA GLY A 405 1.22 -19.40 -0.57
C GLY A 405 1.78 -18.10 -1.13
N LEU A 406 2.16 -17.16 -0.26
CA LEU A 406 2.81 -15.90 -0.66
C LEU A 406 4.20 -16.13 -1.27
N LEU A 407 4.99 -17.04 -0.71
CA LEU A 407 6.30 -17.40 -1.25
C LEU A 407 6.18 -17.96 -2.67
N VAL A 408 5.21 -18.85 -2.91
CA VAL A 408 4.92 -19.40 -4.25
C VAL A 408 4.52 -18.28 -5.22
N GLY A 409 3.69 -17.33 -4.77
CA GLY A 409 3.33 -16.15 -5.57
C GLY A 409 4.53 -15.27 -5.94
N ASP A 410 5.40 -14.96 -4.96
CA ASP A 410 6.61 -14.18 -5.22
C ASP A 410 7.59 -14.93 -6.15
N CYS A 411 7.70 -16.27 -6.05
CA CYS A 411 8.48 -17.10 -6.98
C CYS A 411 7.89 -17.11 -8.40
N PHE A 412 6.57 -17.17 -8.54
CA PHE A 412 5.91 -17.04 -9.85
C PHE A 412 6.19 -15.67 -10.48
N MET A 413 6.11 -14.60 -9.67
CA MET A 413 6.44 -13.25 -10.12
C MET A 413 7.89 -13.12 -10.55
N LEU A 414 8.82 -13.71 -9.77
CA LEU A 414 10.23 -13.76 -10.13
C LEU A 414 10.43 -14.35 -11.52
N PHE A 415 9.84 -15.51 -11.78
CA PHE A 415 9.95 -16.13 -13.11
C PHE A 415 9.40 -15.23 -14.21
N ARG A 416 8.20 -14.65 -14.02
CA ARG A 416 7.52 -13.92 -15.10
C ARG A 416 8.10 -12.54 -15.37
N VAL A 417 8.49 -11.82 -14.33
CA VAL A 417 9.13 -10.51 -14.44
C VAL A 417 10.52 -10.65 -15.05
N PHE A 418 11.25 -11.70 -14.66
CA PHE A 418 12.59 -11.94 -15.18
C PHE A 418 12.60 -12.27 -16.68
N GLN A 419 11.62 -13.06 -17.15
CA GLN A 419 11.42 -13.26 -18.60
C GLN A 419 11.17 -11.94 -19.35
N ASN A 420 10.43 -11.01 -18.73
CA ASN A 420 10.15 -9.71 -19.33
C ASN A 420 11.40 -8.81 -19.35
N SER A 421 12.16 -8.74 -18.26
CA SER A 421 13.38 -7.93 -18.19
C SER A 421 14.43 -8.38 -19.20
N LEU A 422 14.61 -9.71 -19.38
CA LEU A 422 15.48 -10.27 -20.42
C LEU A 422 15.03 -9.91 -21.84
N GLY A 423 13.71 -9.80 -22.07
CA GLY A 423 13.17 -9.33 -23.35
C GLY A 423 13.42 -7.85 -23.64
N ILE A 424 13.66 -7.05 -22.61
CA ILE A 424 13.97 -5.60 -22.72
C ILE A 424 15.47 -5.36 -22.86
N LEU A 425 16.30 -6.24 -22.29
CA LEU A 425 17.76 -6.15 -22.28
C LEU A 425 18.36 -7.17 -23.27
N PRO A 426 18.58 -6.79 -24.55
CA PRO A 426 18.82 -7.71 -25.67
C PRO A 426 20.09 -8.58 -25.58
N GLU A 427 20.96 -8.36 -24.60
CA GLU A 427 22.19 -9.14 -24.38
C GLU A 427 22.25 -9.85 -23.02
N GLU A 428 21.24 -9.65 -22.18
CA GLU A 428 21.19 -10.28 -20.88
C GLU A 428 20.70 -11.73 -21.00
N ARG A 429 21.39 -12.65 -20.32
CA ARG A 429 21.05 -14.08 -20.29
C ARG A 429 21.12 -14.58 -18.86
N ILE A 430 20.29 -15.57 -18.55
CA ILE A 430 20.23 -16.23 -17.23
C ILE A 430 21.63 -16.67 -16.76
N GLY A 431 22.41 -17.28 -17.66
CA GLY A 431 23.75 -17.77 -17.36
C GLY A 431 24.79 -16.69 -17.02
N LYS A 432 24.56 -15.42 -17.36
CA LYS A 432 25.42 -14.29 -16.96
C LYS A 432 24.87 -13.53 -15.75
N PHE A 433 23.56 -13.58 -15.52
CA PHE A 433 22.88 -12.86 -14.47
C PHE A 433 23.05 -13.52 -13.09
N VAL A 434 22.88 -14.84 -13.00
CA VAL A 434 23.02 -15.57 -11.72
C VAL A 434 24.43 -15.40 -11.12
N PRO A 435 25.53 -15.58 -11.91
CA PRO A 435 26.87 -15.30 -11.40
C PRO A 435 27.06 -13.83 -10.99
N ALA A 436 26.48 -12.88 -11.74
CA ALA A 436 26.61 -11.46 -11.39
C ALA A 436 26.00 -11.11 -10.02
N ILE A 437 24.94 -11.81 -9.59
CA ILE A 437 24.36 -11.61 -8.25
C ILE A 437 25.21 -12.30 -7.17
N VAL A 438 25.69 -13.51 -7.44
CA VAL A 438 26.27 -14.36 -6.40
C VAL A 438 27.77 -14.12 -6.22
N THR A 439 28.53 -13.83 -7.29
CA THR A 439 30.00 -13.84 -7.27
C THR A 439 30.67 -12.55 -7.73
N ASP A 440 30.00 -11.67 -8.47
CA ASP A 440 30.63 -10.46 -9.02
C ASP A 440 30.66 -9.29 -8.01
N PHE A 441 31.64 -9.29 -7.11
CA PHE A 441 31.88 -8.20 -6.15
C PHE A 441 33.05 -7.29 -6.54
N ALA A 442 33.64 -7.47 -7.72
CA ALA A 442 34.85 -6.76 -8.13
C ALA A 442 34.66 -5.24 -8.17
N TRP A 443 33.44 -4.78 -8.47
CA TRP A 443 33.07 -3.36 -8.51
C TRP A 443 33.17 -2.65 -7.15
N LEU A 444 33.07 -3.36 -6.02
CA LEU A 444 33.24 -2.77 -4.68
C LEU A 444 34.67 -2.25 -4.45
N SER A 445 35.66 -2.86 -5.09
CA SER A 445 37.06 -2.42 -5.00
C SER A 445 37.30 -1.07 -5.67
N GLN A 446 36.47 -0.70 -6.66
CA GLN A 446 36.55 0.58 -7.38
C GLN A 446 35.97 1.74 -6.56
N LEU A 447 35.10 1.47 -5.58
CA LEU A 447 34.52 2.48 -4.68
C LEU A 447 35.41 2.83 -3.48
N ARG A 448 36.44 2.01 -3.21
CA ARG A 448 37.43 2.28 -2.15
C ARG A 448 38.59 3.18 -2.62
N LYS A 449 38.66 3.46 -3.92
CA LYS A 449 39.56 4.46 -4.51
C LYS A 449 38.80 5.76 -4.70
#